data_AF-A0A0C5DFV9-F1
#
_entry.id   AF-A0A0C5DFV9-F1
#
_cell.length_a   1.000
_cell.length_b   1.000
_cell.length_c   1.000
_cell.angle_alpha   90.00
_cell.angle_beta   90.00
_cell.angle_gamma   90.00
#
_symmetry.space_group_name_H-M   'P 1'
#
loop_
_entity.id
_entity.type
_entity.pdbx_description
1 polymer ?
#
loop_
_entity_poly.entity_id
_entity_poly.type
_entity_poly.pdbx_seq_one_letter_code
_entity_poly.pdbx_strand_id
1 'polypeptide(L)'
;LLVSGLTMFMAGLGANFEFDLKKIIALSTLSQLGLMMSILSIGYYKLAFFHLLTHALFKALLFMCAGVIIHNTKNAQDIRFMGGLSMSMPLT
;
A
#
# COMPACT_ATOMS: atom_id res chain seq x y z
N LEU A 1 -15.35 12.33 7.75
CA LEU A 1 -15.32 12.80 6.35
C LEU A 1 -14.16 13.75 6.03
N LEU A 2 -14.04 14.97 6.59
CA LEU A 2 -12.96 15.90 6.22
C LEU A 2 -11.56 15.37 6.57
N VAL A 3 -11.35 14.92 7.81
CA VAL A 3 -10.07 14.34 8.27
C VAL A 3 -9.71 13.07 7.50
N SER A 4 -10.68 12.18 7.28
CA SER A 4 -10.51 10.96 6.47
C SER A 4 -10.19 11.25 5.00
N GLY A 5 -10.77 12.32 4.44
CA GLY A 5 -10.46 12.75 3.07
C GLY A 5 -9.07 13.37 2.95
N LEU A 6 -8.68 14.22 3.90
CA LEU A 6 -7.34 14.82 3.95
C LEU A 6 -6.25 13.77 4.12
N THR A 7 -6.44 12.81 5.02
CA THR A 7 -5.49 11.70 5.23
C THR A 7 -5.33 10.84 3.98
N MET A 8 -6.43 10.51 3.31
CA MET A 8 -6.41 9.78 2.04
C MET A 8 -5.64 10.54 0.96
N PHE A 9 -5.94 11.83 0.82
CA PHE A 9 -5.32 12.69 -0.19
C PHE A 9 -3.83 12.90 0.05
N MET A 10 -3.44 13.27 1.28
CA MET A 10 -2.03 13.47 1.64
C MET A 10 -1.20 12.21 1.46
N ALA A 11 -1.72 11.05 1.89
CA ALA A 11 -1.04 9.78 1.73
C ALA A 11 -0.88 9.39 0.26
N GLY A 12 -1.92 9.58 -0.56
CA GLY A 12 -1.88 9.33 -2.00
C GLY A 12 -0.90 10.25 -2.73
N LEU A 13 -0.89 11.55 -2.38
CA LEU A 13 0.05 12.51 -2.96
C LEU A 13 1.49 12.18 -2.58
N GLY A 14 1.74 11.89 -1.29
CA GLY A 14 3.07 11.54 -0.80
C GLY A 14 3.64 10.27 -1.45
N ALA A 15 2.79 9.28 -1.74
CA ALA A 15 3.22 8.03 -2.36
C ALA A 15 3.83 8.23 -3.76
N ASN A 16 3.43 9.27 -4.49
CA ASN A 16 3.96 9.56 -5.83
C ASN A 16 5.39 10.12 -5.81
N PHE A 17 5.85 10.65 -4.67
CA PHE A 17 7.17 11.26 -4.53
C PHE A 17 8.13 10.42 -3.69
N GLU A 18 7.69 9.26 -3.20
CA GLU A 18 8.55 8.31 -2.49
C GLU A 18 9.21 7.33 -3.46
N PHE A 19 10.46 6.97 -3.18
CA PHE A 19 11.23 6.02 -3.97
C PHE A 19 11.47 4.69 -3.24
N ASP A 20 11.26 4.64 -1.92
CA ASP A 20 11.36 3.40 -1.16
C ASP A 20 10.10 2.54 -1.35
N LEU A 21 10.28 1.32 -1.86
CA LEU A 21 9.19 0.37 -2.12
C LEU A 21 8.30 0.15 -0.88
N LYS A 22 8.89 -0.04 0.30
CA LYS A 22 8.15 -0.23 1.55
C LYS A 22 7.34 0.99 1.96
N LYS A 23 7.87 2.21 1.76
CA LYS A 23 7.16 3.45 2.10
C LYS A 23 5.98 3.70 1.18
N ILE A 24 6.12 3.40 -0.12
CA ILE A 24 5.00 3.47 -1.08
C ILE A 24 3.86 2.52 -0.66
N ILE A 25 4.19 1.28 -0.27
CA ILE A 25 3.18 0.32 0.20
C ILE A 25 2.52 0.79 1.51
N ALA A 26 3.27 1.42 2.41
CA ALA A 26 2.77 1.99 3.65
C ALA A 26 1.88 3.23 3.44
N LEU A 27 2.24 4.15 2.54
CA LEU A 27 1.39 5.31 2.22
C LEU A 27 0.07 4.88 1.58
N SER A 28 0.10 3.81 0.80
CA SER A 28 -1.13 3.21 0.27
C SER A 28 -1.94 2.42 1.30
N THR A 29 -1.41 2.03 2.48
CA THR A 29 -2.26 1.56 3.59
C THR A 29 -2.92 2.73 4.29
N LEU A 30 -2.18 3.83 4.50
CA LEU A 30 -2.71 5.04 5.12
C LEU A 30 -3.86 5.63 4.31
N SER A 31 -3.78 5.63 2.98
CA SER A 31 -4.87 6.11 2.12
C SER A 31 -6.12 5.22 2.22
N GLN A 32 -5.95 3.90 2.24
CA GLN A 32 -7.06 2.94 2.38
C GLN A 32 -7.69 2.97 3.78
N LEU A 33 -6.90 3.20 4.83
CA LEU A 33 -7.42 3.46 6.18
C LEU A 33 -8.22 4.76 6.23
N GLY A 34 -7.78 5.81 5.53
CA GLY A 34 -8.57 7.03 5.33
C GLY A 34 -9.93 6.74 4.69
N LEU A 35 -9.97 5.84 3.70
CA LEU A 35 -11.20 5.38 3.06
C LEU A 35 -12.09 4.61 4.05
N MET A 36 -11.54 3.65 4.79
CA MET A 36 -12.30 2.91 5.81
C MET A 36 -12.90 3.84 6.87
N MET A 37 -12.15 4.87 7.30
CA MET A 37 -12.64 5.88 8.24
C MET A 37 -13.75 6.75 7.65
N SER A 38 -13.73 7.04 6.34
CA SER A 38 -14.81 7.78 5.70
C SER A 38 -16.10 6.94 5.63
N ILE A 39 -16.01 5.65 5.29
CA ILE A 39 -17.15 4.70 5.28
C ILE A 39 -17.76 4.57 6.68
N LEU A 40 -16.91 4.43 7.72
CA LEU A 40 -17.36 4.39 9.11
C LEU A 40 -18.11 5.67 9.49
N SER A 41 -17.62 6.84 9.07
CA SER A 41 -18.28 8.12 9.36
C SER A 41 -19.64 8.30 8.68
N ILE A 42 -19.93 7.53 7.63
CA ILE A 42 -21.23 7.50 6.94
C ILE A 42 -22.19 6.46 7.59
N GLY A 43 -21.68 5.58 8.46
CA GLY A 43 -22.48 4.59 9.21
C GLY A 43 -22.46 3.16 8.65
N TYR A 44 -21.73 2.90 7.57
CA TYR A 44 -21.68 1.58 6.92
C TYR A 44 -20.60 0.66 7.54
N TYR A 45 -20.75 0.30 8.81
CA TYR A 45 -19.74 -0.49 9.55
C TYR A 45 -19.45 -1.87 8.94
N LYS A 46 -20.45 -2.58 8.41
CA LYS A 46 -20.27 -3.90 7.77
C LYS A 46 -19.37 -3.80 6.53
N LEU A 47 -19.54 -2.74 5.73
CA LEU A 47 -18.74 -2.50 4.53
C LEU A 47 -17.30 -2.14 4.90
N ALA A 48 -17.11 -1.30 5.92
CA ALA A 48 -15.78 -0.96 6.41
C ALA A 48 -15.02 -2.18 6.94
N PHE A 49 -15.71 -3.08 7.66
CA PHE A 49 -15.12 -4.32 8.16
C PHE A 49 -14.76 -5.30 7.03
N PHE A 50 -15.67 -5.49 6.06
CA PHE A 50 -15.36 -6.29 4.88
C PHE A 50 -14.14 -5.76 4.13
N HIS A 51 -14.08 -4.44 3.92
CA HIS A 51 -12.95 -3.78 3.27
C HIS A 51 -11.65 -3.92 4.07
N LEU A 52 -11.71 -3.88 5.41
CA LEU A 52 -10.54 -4.11 6.26
C LEU A 52 -9.94 -5.50 6.06
N LEU A 53 -10.78 -6.54 5.99
CA LEU A 53 -10.32 -7.93 5.79
C LEU A 53 -9.67 -8.13 4.43
N THR A 54 -10.30 -7.65 3.35
CA THR A 54 -9.73 -7.76 2.00
C THR A 54 -8.44 -6.96 1.88
N HIS A 55 -8.40 -5.75 2.43
CA HIS A 55 -7.20 -4.92 2.48
C HIS A 55 -6.05 -5.62 3.22
N ALA A 56 -6.31 -6.26 4.36
CA ALA A 56 -5.29 -6.98 5.11
C ALA A 56 -4.66 -8.12 4.27
N LEU A 57 -5.48 -8.90 3.56
CA LEU A 57 -5.01 -9.97 2.68
C LEU A 57 -4.13 -9.45 1.54
N PHE A 58 -4.60 -8.44 0.79
CA PHE A 58 -3.84 -7.89 -0.32
C PHE A 58 -2.56 -7.18 0.13
N LYS A 59 -2.58 -6.49 1.27
CA LYS A 59 -1.38 -5.84 1.81
C LYS A 59 -0.35 -6.84 2.31
N ALA A 60 -0.77 -7.91 2.97
CA ALA A 60 0.13 -8.98 3.37
C ALA A 60 0.85 -9.58 2.16
N LEU A 61 0.11 -9.83 1.06
CA LEU A 61 0.68 -10.32 -0.20
C LEU A 61 1.68 -9.32 -0.79
N LEU A 62 1.32 -8.03 -0.89
CA LEU A 62 2.23 -6.99 -1.41
C LEU A 62 3.51 -6.86 -0.59
N PHE A 63 3.43 -6.91 0.73
CA PHE A 63 4.60 -6.86 1.60
C PHE A 63 5.47 -8.12 1.47
N MET A 64 4.88 -9.29 1.24
CA MET A 64 5.61 -10.52 0.99
C MET A 64 6.36 -10.46 -0.36
N CYS A 65 5.68 -10.06 -1.44
CA CYS A 65 6.31 -9.89 -2.77
C CYS A 65 7.43 -8.85 -2.71
N ALA A 66 7.20 -7.70 -2.07
CA ALA A 66 8.23 -6.68 -1.86
C ALA A 66 9.40 -7.21 -1.02
N GLY A 67 9.14 -8.07 -0.03
CA GLY A 67 10.17 -8.73 0.76
C GLY A 67 11.08 -9.62 -0.09
N VAL A 68 10.50 -10.42 -0.99
CA VAL A 68 11.25 -11.26 -1.94
C VAL A 68 12.09 -10.39 -2.88
N ILE A 69 11.51 -9.31 -3.43
CA ILE A 69 12.22 -8.39 -4.31
C ILE A 69 13.44 -7.79 -3.60
N ILE A 70 13.24 -7.23 -2.40
CA ILE A 70 14.30 -6.58 -1.61
C ILE A 70 15.41 -7.58 -1.23
N HIS A 71 15.05 -8.81 -0.90
CA HIS A 71 16.03 -9.85 -0.60
C HIS A 71 16.89 -10.17 -1.83
N ASN A 72 16.25 -10.33 -2.99
CA ASN A 72 16.94 -10.65 -4.25
C ASN A 72 17.78 -9.48 -4.79
N THR A 73 17.43 -8.23 -4.49
CA THR A 73 18.20 -7.02 -4.86
C THR A 73 19.27 -6.64 -3.82
N LYS A 74 19.75 -7.59 -3.01
CA LYS A 74 20.79 -7.36 -1.98
C LYS A 74 20.42 -6.25 -0.99
N ASN A 75 19.17 -6.23 -0.53
CA ASN A 75 18.58 -5.26 0.39
C ASN A 75 18.38 -3.83 -0.17
N ALA A 76 18.52 -3.62 -1.49
CA ALA A 76 18.14 -2.35 -2.10
C ALA A 76 16.61 -2.19 -2.11
N GLN A 77 16.12 -1.05 -1.59
CA GLN A 77 14.68 -0.76 -1.47
C GLN A 77 14.20 0.32 -2.45
N ASP A 78 15.13 1.05 -3.05
CA ASP A 78 14.84 2.13 -3.99
C ASP A 78 14.42 1.56 -5.35
N ILE A 79 13.19 1.89 -5.76
CA ILE A 79 12.56 1.37 -6.98
C ILE A 79 13.31 1.77 -8.25
N ARG A 80 14.12 2.84 -8.23
CA ARG A 80 14.86 3.32 -9.40
C ARG A 80 15.94 2.34 -9.84
N PHE A 81 16.41 1.49 -8.93
CA PHE A 81 17.37 0.41 -9.23
C PHE A 81 16.68 -0.93 -9.50
N MET A 82 15.34 -0.98 -9.49
CA MET A 82 14.56 -2.20 -9.70
C MET A 82 13.99 -2.22 -11.12
N GLY A 83 14.74 -2.79 -12.07
CA GLY A 83 14.33 -2.94 -13.47
C GLY A 83 14.19 -4.40 -13.88
N GLY A 84 13.37 -4.69 -14.90
CA GLY A 84 13.28 -6.04 -15.51
C GLY A 84 12.67 -7.13 -14.63
N LEU A 85 11.97 -6.76 -13.55
CA LEU A 85 11.43 -7.69 -12.55
C LEU A 85 10.48 -8.74 -13.15
N SER A 86 9.70 -8.39 -14.18
CA SER A 86 8.79 -9.32 -14.86
C SER A 86 9.52 -10.49 -15.55
N MET A 87 10.75 -10.26 -16.03
CA MET A 87 11.57 -11.30 -16.65
C MET A 87 12.40 -12.05 -15.61
N SER A 88 12.92 -11.35 -14.59
CA SER A 88 13.78 -11.97 -13.57
C SER A 88 12.99 -12.74 -12.51
N MET A 89 11.77 -12.33 -12.22
CA MET A 89 10.91 -12.89 -11.16
C MET A 89 9.44 -12.94 -11.64
N PRO A 90 9.09 -13.82 -12.60
CA PRO A 90 7.74 -13.88 -13.16
C PRO A 90 6.68 -14.45 -12.20
N LEU A 91 7.09 -15.12 -11.12
CA LEU A 91 6.22 -15.79 -10.16
C LEU A 91 6.02 -15.01 -8.85
N THR A 92 6.66 -13.84 -8.70
CA THR A 92 6.48 -12.95 -7.54
C THR A 92 5.32 -12.02 -7.74
#